data_AF-A0A9D5GTB8-F1
#
_entry.id   AF-A0A9D5GTB8-F1
#
_cell.length_a   1.000
_cell.length_b   1.000
_cell.length_c   1.000
_cell.angle_alpha   90.00
_cell.angle_beta   90.00
_cell.angle_gamma   90.00
#
_symmetry.space_group_name_H-M   'P 1'
#
loop_
_entity.id
_entity.type
_entity.pdbx_description
1 polymer ?
#
loop_
_entity_poly.entity_id
_entity_poly.type
_entity_poly.pdbx_seq_one_letter_code
_entity_poly.pdbx_strand_id
1 'polypeptide(L)'
;MEVSRLSRIVSFSYTETFGGEQEHVFDVKDITDEVIAPKDIGTSYLLAGVHDDALQNITHVVRGQDIAGLTSAQVLLQKLLGYPTPFYHHHDVIKNSDGRKLSKRNQDTAIHALRAQGLSPEEALTMAVP
;
A
#
# COMPACT_ATOMS: atom_id res chain seq x y z
N MET A 1 -35.27 7.27 8.69
CA MET A 1 -34.54 5.98 8.76
C MET A 1 -33.38 6.23 9.69
N GLU A 2 -33.49 5.75 10.94
CA GLU A 2 -32.66 6.18 12.07
C GLU A 2 -31.19 5.80 11.95
N VAL A 3 -30.33 6.69 12.45
CA VAL A 3 -28.87 6.58 12.62
C VAL A 3 -28.49 5.57 13.74
N SER A 4 -29.43 4.72 14.19
CA SER A 4 -29.33 3.92 15.42
C SER A 4 -28.87 2.45 15.24
N ARG A 5 -28.34 2.06 14.06
CA ARG A 5 -27.95 0.66 13.77
C ARG A 5 -26.45 0.36 13.61
N LEU A 6 -25.55 1.32 13.83
CA LEU A 6 -24.10 1.13 13.63
C LEU A 6 -23.30 0.78 14.90
N SER A 7 -23.95 0.31 15.98
CA SER A 7 -23.25 -0.13 17.20
C SER A 7 -22.71 -1.57 17.13
N ARG A 8 -22.72 -2.21 15.95
CA ARG A 8 -21.96 -3.45 15.76
C ARG A 8 -20.52 -3.06 15.47
N ILE A 9 -19.61 -3.46 16.36
CA ILE A 9 -18.18 -3.54 16.05
C ILE A 9 -18.09 -4.43 14.80
N VAL A 10 -17.82 -3.83 13.65
CA VAL A 10 -17.52 -4.55 12.41
C VAL A 10 -16.00 -4.57 12.33
N SER A 11 -15.42 -5.70 12.71
CA SER A 11 -14.00 -5.96 12.52
C SER A 11 -13.80 -6.59 11.15
N PHE A 12 -12.71 -6.23 10.50
CA PHE A 12 -12.28 -6.80 9.23
C PHE A 12 -10.84 -7.32 9.38
N SER A 13 -10.43 -8.17 8.45
CA SER A 13 -9.05 -8.65 8.39
C SER A 13 -8.51 -8.72 6.98
N TYR A 14 -7.18 -8.76 6.89
CA TYR A 14 -6.43 -9.11 5.69
C TYR A 14 -5.20 -9.92 6.07
N THR A 15 -4.64 -10.66 5.11
CA THR A 15 -3.44 -11.45 5.29
C THR A 15 -2.22 -10.72 4.74
N GLU A 16 -1.21 -10.55 5.58
CA GLU A 16 0.15 -10.12 5.26
C GLU A 16 1.04 -11.36 5.04
N THR A 17 1.96 -11.29 4.09
CA THR A 17 2.84 -12.42 3.73
C THR A 17 4.31 -12.11 3.94
N PHE A 18 4.69 -10.86 4.18
CA PHE A 18 6.07 -10.48 4.48
C PHE A 18 6.51 -11.04 5.84
N GLY A 19 7.59 -11.81 5.85
CA GLY A 19 8.06 -12.50 7.06
C GLY A 19 7.20 -13.70 7.49
N GLY A 20 6.26 -14.15 6.64
CA GLY A 20 5.32 -15.24 6.91
C GLY A 20 3.86 -14.78 6.84
N GLU A 21 2.93 -15.74 6.75
CA GLU A 21 1.50 -15.45 6.73
C GLU A 21 1.01 -14.98 8.11
N GLN A 22 0.50 -13.76 8.18
CA GLN A 22 -0.02 -13.13 9.38
C GLN A 22 -1.37 -12.49 9.08
N GLU A 23 -2.35 -12.70 9.96
CA GLU A 23 -3.65 -12.04 9.86
C GLU A 23 -3.63 -10.71 10.63
N HIS A 24 -4.00 -9.62 9.96
CA HIS A 24 -4.16 -8.31 10.57
C HIS A 24 -5.65 -8.02 10.72
N VAL A 25 -6.10 -7.89 11.96
CA VAL A 25 -7.49 -7.54 12.31
C VAL A 25 -7.56 -6.06 12.68
N PHE A 26 -8.59 -5.37 12.22
CA PHE A 26 -8.85 -3.97 12.55
C PHE A 26 -10.35 -3.69 12.71
N ASP A 27 -10.70 -2.72 13.54
CA ASP A 27 -12.06 -2.19 13.64
C ASP A 27 -12.23 -0.99 12.71
N VAL A 28 -13.44 -0.79 12.19
CA VAL A 28 -13.76 0.40 11.36
C VAL A 28 -13.46 1.72 12.09
N LYS A 29 -13.61 1.77 13.41
CA LYS A 29 -13.35 2.96 14.23
C LYS A 29 -11.87 3.36 14.26
N ASP A 30 -10.97 2.43 13.93
CA ASP A 30 -9.52 2.64 13.95
C ASP A 30 -9.00 3.14 12.59
N ILE A 31 -9.87 3.21 11.56
CA ILE A 31 -9.55 3.77 10.25
C ILE A 31 -9.67 5.30 10.28
N THR A 32 -8.69 5.98 9.72
CA THR A 32 -8.71 7.43 9.49
C THR A 32 -9.64 7.81 8.34
N ASP A 33 -10.23 9.01 8.43
CA ASP A 33 -11.09 9.56 7.37
C ASP A 33 -10.25 9.99 6.15
N GLU A 34 -9.95 9.03 5.29
CA GLU A 34 -9.16 9.25 4.08
C GLU A 34 -10.01 9.81 2.93
N VAL A 35 -9.40 10.69 2.12
CA VAL A 35 -10.06 11.24 0.93
C VAL A 35 -10.09 10.20 -0.19
N ILE A 36 -11.28 9.69 -0.52
CA ILE A 36 -11.48 8.72 -1.61
C ILE A 36 -11.61 9.34 -3.00
N ALA A 37 -12.00 10.62 -3.07
CA ALA A 37 -12.09 11.37 -4.33
C ALA A 37 -11.95 12.87 -4.05
N PRO A 38 -10.84 13.51 -4.43
CA PRO A 38 -10.70 14.96 -4.37
C PRO A 38 -11.66 15.63 -5.36
N LYS A 39 -12.14 16.82 -4.99
CA LYS A 39 -13.14 17.59 -5.76
C LYS A 39 -12.81 17.72 -7.26
N ASP A 40 -11.54 17.92 -7.59
CA ASP A 40 -11.12 18.28 -8.95
C ASP A 40 -10.54 17.11 -9.78
N ILE A 41 -10.24 15.97 -9.13
CA ILE A 41 -9.54 14.83 -9.77
C ILE A 41 -10.48 13.62 -9.94
N GLY A 42 -11.59 13.57 -9.16
CA GLY A 42 -12.63 12.54 -9.29
C GLY A 42 -12.24 11.15 -8.80
N THR A 43 -10.98 10.93 -8.40
CA THR A 43 -10.50 9.68 -7.80
C THR A 43 -9.25 9.91 -6.95
N SER A 44 -9.02 9.05 -5.96
CA SER A 44 -7.76 8.97 -5.21
C SER A 44 -7.08 7.61 -5.40
N TYR A 45 -5.84 7.51 -4.97
CA TYR A 45 -5.10 6.24 -4.99
C TYR A 45 -5.85 5.10 -4.28
N LEU A 46 -6.54 5.39 -3.17
CA LEU A 46 -7.29 4.38 -2.42
C LEU A 46 -8.40 3.76 -3.26
N LEU A 47 -9.17 4.59 -3.97
CA LEU A 47 -10.28 4.14 -4.80
C LEU A 47 -9.79 3.50 -6.09
N ALA A 48 -8.88 4.16 -6.81
CA ALA A 48 -8.35 3.66 -8.07
C ALA A 48 -7.63 2.31 -7.89
N GLY A 49 -6.72 2.21 -6.89
CA GLY A 49 -6.00 0.97 -6.65
C GLY A 49 -6.93 -0.21 -6.32
N VAL A 50 -7.91 0.01 -5.44
CA VAL A 50 -8.90 -1.04 -5.09
C VAL A 50 -9.73 -1.48 -6.29
N HIS A 51 -10.16 -0.53 -7.13
CA HIS A 51 -10.97 -0.83 -8.29
C HIS A 51 -10.17 -1.55 -9.38
N ASP A 52 -8.98 -1.05 -9.70
CA ASP A 52 -8.13 -1.60 -10.75
C ASP A 52 -7.63 -3.00 -10.37
N ASP A 53 -7.22 -3.21 -9.10
CA ASP A 53 -6.82 -4.53 -8.59
C ASP A 53 -7.95 -5.56 -8.77
N ALA A 54 -9.19 -5.17 -8.44
CA ALA A 54 -10.35 -6.05 -8.59
C ALA A 54 -10.67 -6.34 -10.07
N LEU A 55 -10.65 -5.31 -10.94
CA LEU A 55 -10.88 -5.49 -12.38
C LEU A 55 -9.82 -6.38 -13.04
N GLN A 56 -8.58 -6.29 -12.58
CA GLN A 56 -7.46 -7.04 -13.12
C GLN A 56 -7.26 -8.41 -12.45
N ASN A 57 -8.11 -8.77 -11.48
CA ASN A 57 -8.03 -10.01 -10.70
C ASN A 57 -6.68 -10.18 -9.98
N ILE A 58 -6.16 -9.09 -9.41
CA ILE A 58 -4.94 -9.13 -8.61
C ILE A 58 -5.19 -9.96 -7.34
N THR A 59 -4.30 -10.93 -7.10
CA THR A 59 -4.37 -11.82 -5.93
C THR A 59 -3.34 -11.47 -4.86
N HIS A 60 -2.27 -10.78 -5.23
CA HIS A 60 -1.17 -10.39 -4.35
C HIS A 60 -0.75 -8.96 -4.64
N VAL A 61 -0.81 -8.09 -3.64
CA VAL A 61 -0.37 -6.70 -3.71
C VAL A 61 0.97 -6.58 -3.00
N VAL A 62 2.05 -6.42 -3.79
CA VAL A 62 3.41 -6.24 -3.30
C VAL A 62 3.78 -4.76 -3.34
N ARG A 63 4.07 -4.16 -2.18
CA ARG A 63 4.38 -2.71 -2.10
C ARG A 63 5.22 -2.38 -0.87
N GLY A 64 5.72 -1.16 -0.79
CA GLY A 64 6.54 -0.71 0.36
C GLY A 64 5.74 -0.57 1.65
N GLN A 65 6.39 -0.86 2.78
CA GLN A 65 5.84 -0.70 4.14
C GLN A 65 5.43 0.74 4.48
N ASP A 66 5.95 1.74 3.76
CA ASP A 66 5.64 3.15 3.95
C ASP A 66 4.18 3.52 3.68
N ILE A 67 3.46 2.72 2.91
CA ILE A 67 2.04 2.92 2.63
C ILE A 67 1.15 1.81 3.22
N ALA A 68 1.70 0.94 4.07
CA ALA A 68 0.96 -0.15 4.70
C ALA A 68 -0.24 0.34 5.54
N GLY A 69 -0.14 1.54 6.12
CA GLY A 69 -1.22 2.15 6.91
C GLY A 69 -2.52 2.39 6.12
N LEU A 70 -2.45 2.45 4.78
CA LEU A 70 -3.62 2.61 3.92
C LEU A 70 -4.39 1.30 3.71
N THR A 71 -3.81 0.15 4.09
CA THR A 71 -4.37 -1.17 3.79
C THR A 71 -5.75 -1.37 4.42
N SER A 72 -5.95 -0.99 5.68
CA SER A 72 -7.24 -1.13 6.36
C SER A 72 -8.36 -0.36 5.64
N ALA A 73 -8.06 0.85 5.16
CA ALA A 73 -9.00 1.65 4.37
C ALA A 73 -9.32 1.00 3.01
N GLN A 74 -8.31 0.45 2.33
CA GLN A 74 -8.51 -0.26 1.06
C GLN A 74 -9.33 -1.55 1.24
N VAL A 75 -9.04 -2.33 2.28
CA VAL A 75 -9.79 -3.55 2.60
C VAL A 75 -11.24 -3.22 2.92
N LEU A 76 -11.50 -2.16 3.69
CA LEU A 76 -12.86 -1.67 3.92
C LEU A 76 -13.57 -1.32 2.61
N LEU A 77 -12.91 -0.58 1.70
CA LEU A 77 -13.47 -0.24 0.39
C LEU A 77 -13.76 -1.49 -0.45
N GLN A 78 -12.86 -2.47 -0.46
CA GLN A 78 -13.09 -3.76 -1.14
C GLN A 78 -14.36 -4.43 -0.63
N LYS A 79 -14.55 -4.49 0.70
CA LYS A 79 -15.77 -5.09 1.28
C LYS A 79 -17.03 -4.32 0.92
N LEU A 80 -16.98 -2.99 0.95
CA LEU A 80 -18.12 -2.13 0.60
C LEU A 80 -18.51 -2.24 -0.87
N LEU A 81 -17.52 -2.42 -1.76
CA LEU A 81 -17.73 -2.55 -3.21
C LEU A 81 -17.97 -4.00 -3.67
N GLY A 82 -17.87 -4.98 -2.75
CA GLY A 82 -18.05 -6.40 -3.06
C GLY A 82 -16.87 -7.02 -3.83
N TYR A 83 -15.68 -6.45 -3.70
CA TYR A 83 -14.46 -6.93 -4.35
C TYR A 83 -13.72 -7.97 -3.50
N PRO A 84 -12.96 -8.89 -4.14
CA PRO A 84 -12.07 -9.79 -3.42
C PRO A 84 -10.99 -9.01 -2.69
N THR A 85 -10.52 -9.56 -1.57
CA THR A 85 -9.36 -9.03 -0.84
C THR A 85 -8.12 -9.83 -1.23
N PRO A 86 -7.10 -9.20 -1.81
CA PRO A 86 -5.84 -9.87 -2.14
C PRO A 86 -5.03 -10.14 -0.87
N PHE A 87 -4.02 -10.99 -1.00
CA PHE A 87 -2.92 -11.05 -0.05
C PHE A 87 -2.07 -9.78 -0.17
N TYR A 88 -1.60 -9.25 0.95
CA TYR A 88 -0.66 -8.14 0.96
C TYR A 88 0.75 -8.63 1.26
N HIS A 89 1.73 -7.95 0.67
CA HIS A 89 3.14 -8.14 0.93
C HIS A 89 3.82 -6.78 1.08
N HIS A 90 4.02 -6.33 2.31
CA HIS A 90 4.64 -5.04 2.58
C HIS A 90 6.15 -5.20 2.80
N HIS A 91 6.95 -4.92 1.77
CA HIS A 91 8.40 -5.04 1.84
C HIS A 91 9.05 -3.80 2.47
N ASP A 92 10.24 -3.98 3.04
CA ASP A 92 11.03 -2.89 3.59
C ASP A 92 11.34 -1.81 2.54
N VAL A 93 11.41 -0.56 3.00
CA VAL A 93 11.82 0.57 2.16
C VAL A 93 13.34 0.66 2.12
N ILE A 94 13.88 0.95 0.93
CA ILE A 94 15.33 1.11 0.75
C ILE A 94 15.82 2.34 1.52
N LYS A 95 16.93 2.16 2.24
CA LYS A 95 17.57 3.18 3.06
C LYS A 95 18.95 3.53 2.49
N ASN A 96 19.43 4.74 2.75
CA ASN A 96 20.81 5.13 2.48
C ASN A 96 21.76 4.55 3.55
N SER A 97 23.06 4.82 3.40
CA SER A 97 24.11 4.43 4.36
C SER A 97 23.87 4.93 5.79
N ASP A 98 23.12 6.02 5.95
CA ASP A 98 22.81 6.62 7.25
C ASP A 98 21.49 6.07 7.85
N GLY A 99 20.88 5.07 7.20
CA GLY A 99 19.62 4.45 7.64
C GLY A 99 18.37 5.26 7.29
N ARG A 100 18.50 6.39 6.58
CA ARG A 100 17.38 7.23 6.13
C ARG A 100 16.73 6.63 4.87
N LYS A 101 15.40 6.59 4.81
CA LYS A 101 14.65 6.21 3.60
C LYS A 101 15.10 7.04 2.40
N LEU A 102 15.41 6.37 1.28
CA LEU A 102 15.68 7.05 0.01
C LEU A 102 14.41 7.75 -0.50
N SER A 103 14.55 8.99 -0.97
CA SER A 103 13.44 9.71 -1.57
C SER A 103 13.88 10.69 -2.65
N LYS A 104 13.02 10.86 -3.66
CA LYS A 104 13.21 11.88 -4.70
C LYS A 104 13.31 13.30 -4.12
N ARG A 105 12.58 13.57 -3.03
CA ARG A 105 12.57 14.88 -2.35
C ARG A 105 13.95 15.25 -1.80
N ASN A 106 14.70 14.27 -1.34
CA ASN A 106 16.04 14.47 -0.79
C ASN A 106 17.14 14.42 -1.87
N GLN A 107 16.76 14.41 -3.15
CA GLN A 107 17.67 14.26 -4.29
C GLN A 107 18.57 13.02 -4.18
N ASP A 108 18.06 11.96 -3.54
CA ASP A 108 18.74 10.68 -3.47
C ASP A 108 18.89 10.06 -4.87
N THR A 109 19.91 9.21 -5.03
CA THR A 109 20.30 8.65 -6.33
C THR A 109 19.13 7.98 -7.04
N ALA A 110 18.82 8.47 -8.24
CA ALA A 110 17.79 7.90 -9.10
C ALA A 110 18.39 6.82 -10.02
N ILE A 111 17.56 5.87 -10.47
CA ILE A 111 17.97 4.79 -11.39
C ILE A 111 18.63 5.33 -12.67
N HIS A 112 18.14 6.45 -13.21
CA HIS A 112 18.74 7.07 -14.41
C HIS A 112 20.15 7.62 -14.15
N ALA A 113 20.44 8.07 -12.93
CA ALA A 113 21.77 8.55 -12.57
C ALA A 113 22.77 7.40 -12.48
N LEU A 114 22.36 6.25 -11.92
CA LEU A 114 23.15 5.01 -11.92
C LEU A 114 23.46 4.57 -13.36
N ARG A 115 22.46 4.60 -14.25
CA ARG A 115 22.65 4.30 -15.66
C ARG A 115 23.63 5.26 -16.34
N ALA A 116 23.54 6.56 -16.06
CA ALA A 116 24.45 7.56 -16.62
C ALA A 116 25.90 7.39 -16.13
N GLN A 117 26.10 6.79 -14.94
CA GLN A 117 27.41 6.42 -14.41
C GLN A 117 27.97 5.13 -15.06
N GLY A 118 27.22 4.49 -15.96
CA GLY A 118 27.65 3.28 -16.66
C GLY A 118 27.38 1.98 -15.92
N LEU A 119 26.63 2.02 -14.80
CA LEU A 119 26.30 0.81 -14.06
C LEU A 119 25.32 -0.07 -14.84
N SER A 120 25.55 -1.38 -14.79
CA SER A 120 24.64 -2.38 -15.31
C SER A 120 23.39 -2.53 -14.42
N PRO A 121 22.29 -3.10 -14.93
CA PRO A 121 21.13 -3.43 -14.11
C PRO A 121 21.47 -4.36 -12.93
N GLU A 122 22.37 -5.32 -13.11
CA GLU A 122 22.81 -6.26 -12.07
C GLU A 122 23.60 -5.56 -10.96
N GLU A 123 24.48 -4.62 -11.34
CA GLU A 123 25.21 -3.79 -10.38
C GLU A 123 24.25 -2.90 -9.58
N ALA A 124 23.30 -2.25 -10.26
CA ALA A 124 22.29 -1.42 -9.61
C ALA A 124 21.37 -2.22 -8.68
N LEU A 125 21.01 -3.46 -9.05
CA LEU A 125 20.23 -4.36 -8.18
C LEU A 125 21.02 -4.79 -6.95
N THR A 126 22.32 -5.09 -7.10
CA THR A 126 23.19 -5.45 -5.96
C THR A 126 23.27 -4.31 -4.94
N MET A 127 23.23 -3.05 -5.39
CA MET A 127 23.19 -1.88 -4.52
C MET A 127 21.86 -1.67 -3.79
N ALA A 128 20.78 -2.29 -4.27
CA ALA A 128 19.43 -2.15 -3.71
C ALA A 128 19.09 -3.23 -2.68
N VAL A 129 19.90 -4.27 -2.58
CA VAL A 129 19.77 -5.31 -1.55
C VAL A 129 20.33 -4.77 -0.23
N PRO A 130 19.54 -4.71 0.85
CA PRO A 130 20.00 -4.21 2.15
C PRO A 130 21.07 -5.08 2.80
#